data_AF-A0A3M7T2S0-F1
#
_entry.id   AF-A0A3M7T2S0-F1
#
_cell.length_a   1.000
_cell.length_b   1.000
_cell.length_c   1.000
_cell.angle_alpha   90.00
_cell.angle_beta   90.00
_cell.angle_gamma   90.00
#
_symmetry.space_group_name_H-M   'P 1'
#
loop_
_entity.id
_entity.type
_entity.pdbx_description
1 polymer ?
#
loop_
_entity_poly.entity_id
_entity_poly.type
_entity_poly.pdbx_seq_one_letter_code
_entity_poly.pdbx_strand_id
1 'polypeptide(L)'
;MAKNNGKNLNKDFENVVSSDDDDEQSLNEQSELETNESDEDNLSEIEENSNSDQVESSEDDEPTTSNNDGFRSEITSELNSMTFEQIQQLQNKLGLKKFKEVMQEKSAPDEMKNFKRLNKNRPQEISSKKPVSTFRNMLVEELKKEQDPERKEQIKSALTRLKHQIESFKESEKKQDFSNKLKKIANDDAKEGKKPHFVNKSEQKILVLAEKYKELKKSGKIE
;
A
#
# COMPACT_ATOMS: atom_id res chain seq x y z
N MET A 1 8.81 -48.72 -33.00
CA MET A 1 9.28 -47.33 -32.70
C MET A 1 8.07 -46.43 -32.62
N ALA A 2 7.80 -45.81 -31.46
CA ALA A 2 6.77 -44.77 -31.34
C ALA A 2 7.42 -43.38 -31.49
N LYS A 3 6.78 -42.46 -32.21
CA LYS A 3 7.24 -41.07 -32.38
C LYS A 3 6.42 -40.14 -31.50
N ASN A 4 7.00 -39.67 -30.39
CA ASN A 4 6.34 -38.73 -29.48
C ASN A 4 6.46 -37.30 -30.02
N ASN A 5 5.45 -36.85 -30.76
CA ASN A 5 5.37 -35.45 -31.22
C ASN A 5 4.90 -34.53 -30.08
N GLY A 6 5.85 -33.86 -29.41
CA GLY A 6 5.54 -32.86 -28.39
C GLY A 6 4.88 -31.62 -29.00
N LYS A 7 3.57 -31.43 -28.79
CA LYS A 7 2.88 -30.18 -29.11
C LYS A 7 3.28 -29.10 -28.09
N ASN A 8 3.87 -28.01 -28.56
CA ASN A 8 4.24 -26.86 -27.73
C ASN A 8 3.09 -25.84 -27.74
N LEU A 9 2.31 -25.76 -26.66
CA LEU A 9 1.06 -24.99 -26.59
C LEU A 9 1.23 -23.50 -26.23
N ASN A 10 2.47 -22.99 -26.14
CA ASN A 10 2.76 -21.64 -25.63
C ASN A 10 2.78 -20.55 -26.73
N LYS A 11 1.87 -20.59 -27.72
CA LYS A 11 1.82 -19.56 -28.79
C LYS A 11 0.50 -18.80 -28.93
N ASP A 12 -0.60 -19.31 -28.41
CA ASP A 12 -1.94 -18.82 -28.78
C ASP A 12 -2.54 -17.83 -27.76
N PHE A 13 -1.74 -17.32 -26.80
CA PHE A 13 -2.21 -16.53 -25.65
C PHE A 13 -1.74 -15.07 -25.59
N GLU A 14 -0.81 -14.62 -26.45
CA GLU A 14 -0.30 -13.23 -26.42
C GLU A 14 -1.07 -12.28 -27.36
N ASN A 15 -1.98 -12.78 -28.20
CA ASN A 15 -2.59 -12.05 -29.32
C ASN A 15 -4.10 -11.73 -29.12
N VAL A 16 -4.50 -11.34 -27.90
CA VAL A 16 -5.92 -11.11 -27.51
C VAL A 16 -6.13 -9.80 -26.72
N VAL A 17 -5.10 -8.94 -26.61
CA VAL A 17 -5.20 -7.62 -25.96
C VAL A 17 -4.38 -6.59 -26.74
N SER A 18 -4.75 -6.37 -28.01
CA SER A 18 -4.11 -5.41 -28.91
C SER A 18 -5.06 -4.94 -30.02
N SER A 19 -6.31 -4.65 -29.66
CA SER A 19 -7.31 -4.00 -30.49
C SER A 19 -8.40 -3.37 -29.61
N ASP A 20 -8.98 -2.29 -30.13
CA ASP A 20 -10.16 -1.54 -29.70
C ASP A 20 -9.79 -0.21 -29.01
N ASP A 21 -10.26 0.89 -29.62
CA ASP A 21 -9.61 2.19 -29.66
C ASP A 21 -9.88 3.15 -28.47
N ASP A 22 -8.95 4.07 -28.23
CA ASP A 22 -9.08 5.18 -27.26
C ASP A 22 -9.97 6.31 -27.81
N ASP A 23 -11.26 6.30 -27.46
CA ASP A 23 -12.24 7.35 -27.82
C ASP A 23 -12.96 7.89 -26.56
N GLU A 24 -12.20 8.42 -25.58
CA GLU A 24 -12.77 9.07 -24.38
C GLU A 24 -13.39 10.45 -24.72
N GLN A 25 -14.70 10.47 -25.00
CA GLN A 25 -15.48 11.70 -25.01
C GLN A 25 -15.93 12.08 -23.60
N SER A 26 -15.44 13.22 -23.10
CA SER A 26 -15.84 13.76 -21.80
C SER A 26 -17.25 14.37 -21.84
N LEU A 27 -18.21 13.75 -21.15
CA LEU A 27 -19.52 14.34 -20.88
C LEU A 27 -19.58 14.84 -19.44
N ASN A 28 -19.49 16.16 -19.28
CA ASN A 28 -19.66 16.88 -18.02
C ASN A 28 -21.08 17.47 -17.98
N GLU A 29 -22.05 16.68 -17.53
CA GLU A 29 -23.40 17.16 -17.21
C GLU A 29 -23.46 17.50 -15.72
N GLN A 30 -23.47 18.79 -15.40
CA GLN A 30 -23.71 19.27 -14.04
C GLN A 30 -25.23 19.32 -13.82
N SER A 31 -25.74 18.47 -12.92
CA SER A 31 -27.14 18.51 -12.50
C SER A 31 -27.39 19.73 -11.61
N GLU A 32 -28.04 20.76 -12.15
CA GLU A 32 -28.60 21.86 -11.35
C GLU A 32 -29.70 21.32 -10.42
N LEU A 33 -29.72 21.80 -9.18
CA LEU A 33 -30.79 21.54 -8.22
C LEU A 33 -30.98 22.79 -7.35
N GLU A 34 -31.98 23.60 -7.71
CA GLU A 34 -32.43 24.72 -6.90
C GLU A 34 -33.15 24.22 -5.64
N THR A 35 -32.88 24.85 -4.50
CA THR A 35 -33.79 24.89 -3.35
C THR A 35 -33.77 26.29 -2.75
N ASN A 36 -34.84 27.06 -2.97
CA ASN A 36 -35.03 28.38 -2.38
C ASN A 36 -35.63 28.26 -0.95
N GLU A 37 -35.52 29.36 -0.19
CA GLU A 37 -36.47 29.93 0.80
C GLU A 37 -37.59 29.02 1.38
N SER A 38 -37.91 28.97 2.68
CA SER A 38 -37.39 29.59 3.93
C SER A 38 -38.04 28.85 5.14
N ASP A 39 -38.05 29.23 6.44
CA ASP A 39 -37.66 30.44 7.20
C ASP A 39 -37.45 30.12 8.71
N GLU A 40 -36.78 31.04 9.44
CA GLU A 40 -36.79 31.37 10.89
C GLU A 40 -36.69 30.33 12.05
N ASP A 41 -36.10 30.83 13.16
CA ASP A 41 -36.25 30.44 14.59
C ASP A 41 -36.21 28.97 15.07
N ASN A 42 -35.07 28.58 15.68
CA ASN A 42 -35.06 28.17 17.10
C ASN A 42 -33.66 28.32 17.74
N LEU A 43 -33.57 28.90 18.95
CA LEU A 43 -32.31 29.14 19.68
C LEU A 43 -32.40 28.74 21.17
N SER A 44 -32.37 27.44 21.43
CA SER A 44 -31.95 26.81 22.70
C SER A 44 -31.69 25.31 22.43
N GLU A 45 -30.83 24.59 23.16
CA GLU A 45 -30.28 24.79 24.50
C GLU A 45 -28.75 24.56 24.56
N ILE A 46 -28.12 25.02 25.66
CA ILE A 46 -26.72 24.73 25.98
C ILE A 46 -26.68 23.56 26.97
N GLU A 47 -26.22 22.38 26.54
CA GLU A 47 -25.87 21.30 27.49
C GLU A 47 -24.40 21.41 27.91
N GLU A 48 -24.17 21.92 29.13
CA GLU A 48 -22.86 21.98 29.77
C GLU A 48 -22.38 20.57 30.22
N ASN A 49 -21.88 19.76 29.29
CA ASN A 49 -21.20 18.50 29.62
C ASN A 49 -19.79 18.74 30.18
N SER A 50 -19.74 19.28 31.41
CA SER A 50 -18.53 19.49 32.21
C SER A 50 -17.97 18.18 32.77
N ASN A 51 -17.39 17.33 31.92
CA ASN A 51 -16.57 16.20 32.37
C ASN A 51 -15.22 16.70 32.92
N SER A 52 -15.23 17.12 34.19
CA SER A 52 -14.07 17.52 34.97
C SER A 52 -13.29 16.31 35.50
N ASP A 53 -12.76 15.47 34.61
CA ASP A 53 -11.83 14.40 34.98
C ASP A 53 -10.44 14.99 35.27
N GLN A 54 -10.09 15.13 36.55
CA GLN A 54 -8.73 15.42 36.99
C GLN A 54 -7.85 14.19 36.77
N VAL A 55 -7.05 14.20 35.70
CA VAL A 55 -5.90 13.31 35.57
C VAL A 55 -4.69 13.93 36.28
N GLU A 56 -4.29 13.32 37.40
CA GLU A 56 -3.16 13.77 38.21
C GLU A 56 -1.83 13.69 37.44
N SER A 57 -0.86 14.50 37.85
CA SER A 57 0.49 14.40 37.31
C SER A 57 1.16 13.10 37.76
N SER A 58 1.75 12.40 36.80
CA SER A 58 2.69 11.32 37.06
C SER A 58 4.00 11.65 36.36
N GLU A 59 4.79 12.52 36.98
CA GLU A 59 6.21 12.70 36.67
C GLU A 59 6.98 11.39 36.89
N ASP A 60 7.23 10.63 35.82
CA ASP A 60 8.47 9.86 35.57
C ASP A 60 8.38 9.08 34.24
N ASP A 61 8.62 9.76 33.11
CA ASP A 61 9.14 9.10 31.91
C ASP A 61 10.03 10.09 31.12
N GLU A 62 11.22 9.65 30.70
CA GLU A 62 12.29 10.52 30.19
C GLU A 62 11.96 11.07 28.78
N PRO A 63 11.99 12.40 28.56
CA PRO A 63 11.69 12.97 27.25
C PRO A 63 12.79 12.61 26.23
N THR A 64 12.50 11.62 25.39
CA THR A 64 13.36 11.20 24.28
C THR A 64 13.41 12.27 23.17
N THR A 65 14.22 13.31 23.42
CA THR A 65 14.32 14.55 22.63
C THR A 65 14.42 14.31 21.12
N SER A 66 13.41 14.80 20.38
CA SER A 66 13.24 14.53 18.95
C SER A 66 13.33 15.79 18.06
N ASN A 67 13.83 16.91 18.62
CA ASN A 67 14.31 18.09 17.89
C ASN A 67 13.30 18.76 16.93
N ASN A 68 11.99 18.54 17.09
CA ASN A 68 10.95 19.07 16.19
C ASN A 68 9.81 19.78 16.94
N ASP A 69 9.89 19.83 18.26
CA ASP A 69 8.74 20.13 19.13
C ASP A 69 8.44 21.63 19.16
N GLY A 70 9.47 22.47 19.06
CA GLY A 70 9.34 23.93 18.85
C GLY A 70 8.70 24.29 17.50
N PHE A 71 9.07 23.61 16.42
CA PHE A 71 8.46 23.85 15.10
C PHE A 71 6.98 23.42 15.08
N ARG A 72 6.61 22.40 15.86
CA ARG A 72 5.19 22.07 16.09
C ARG A 72 4.47 23.15 16.88
N SER A 73 5.04 23.64 17.97
CA SER A 73 4.36 24.67 18.79
C SER A 73 4.17 25.97 18.02
N GLU A 74 5.17 26.39 17.23
CA GLU A 74 5.05 27.50 16.27
C GLU A 74 3.86 27.29 15.32
N ILE A 75 3.79 26.16 14.59
CA ILE A 75 2.66 25.89 13.66
C ILE A 75 1.31 25.84 14.39
N THR A 76 1.22 25.28 15.60
CA THR A 76 -0.04 25.32 16.37
C THR A 76 -0.44 26.73 16.74
N SER A 77 0.51 27.60 17.08
CA SER A 77 0.24 29.02 17.38
C SER A 77 -0.18 29.82 16.14
N GLU A 78 0.46 29.56 14.97
CA GLU A 78 0.08 30.17 13.70
C GLU A 78 -1.36 29.78 13.32
N LEU A 79 -1.71 28.50 13.40
CA LEU A 79 -3.05 28.03 13.06
C LEU A 79 -4.12 28.53 14.03
N ASN A 80 -3.80 28.67 15.32
CA ASN A 80 -4.69 29.28 16.31
C ASN A 80 -4.87 30.80 16.12
N SER A 81 -4.06 31.44 15.26
CA SER A 81 -4.22 32.84 14.84
C SER A 81 -4.99 33.04 13.52
N MET A 82 -5.20 31.97 12.75
CA MET A 82 -5.97 32.00 11.50
C MET A 82 -7.47 31.90 11.76
N THR A 83 -8.30 32.39 10.83
CA THR A 83 -9.75 32.25 10.96
C THR A 83 -10.20 30.81 10.72
N PHE A 84 -11.32 30.40 11.30
CA PHE A 84 -11.89 29.06 11.11
C PHE A 84 -12.06 28.69 9.62
N GLU A 85 -12.46 29.65 8.79
CA GLU A 85 -12.57 29.47 7.33
C GLU A 85 -11.21 29.12 6.70
N GLN A 86 -10.14 29.84 7.07
CA GLN A 86 -8.79 29.58 6.57
C GLN A 86 -8.27 28.21 7.02
N ILE A 87 -8.55 27.81 8.28
CA ILE A 87 -8.22 26.49 8.81
C ILE A 87 -8.98 25.40 8.01
N GLN A 88 -10.28 25.60 7.74
CA GLN A 88 -11.09 24.66 6.97
C GLN A 88 -10.65 24.55 5.50
N GLN A 89 -10.29 25.67 4.87
CA GLN A 89 -9.69 25.69 3.52
C GLN A 89 -8.33 24.96 3.51
N LEU A 90 -7.49 25.15 4.52
CA LEU A 90 -6.20 24.47 4.66
C LEU A 90 -6.38 22.97 4.90
N GLN A 91 -7.32 22.57 5.75
CA GLN A 91 -7.70 21.18 6.01
C GLN A 91 -8.17 20.47 4.73
N ASN A 92 -8.93 21.16 3.89
CA ASN A 92 -9.36 20.64 2.57
C ASN A 92 -8.19 20.54 1.58
N LYS A 93 -7.28 21.52 1.57
CA LYS A 93 -6.14 21.60 0.64
C LYS A 93 -4.98 20.66 0.99
N LEU A 94 -4.69 20.45 2.26
CA LEU A 94 -3.68 19.50 2.74
C LEU A 94 -4.23 18.07 2.89
N GLY A 95 -5.54 17.96 3.15
CA GLY A 95 -6.23 16.71 3.43
C GLY A 95 -6.12 16.28 4.90
N LEU A 96 -7.26 15.80 5.44
CA LEU A 96 -7.46 15.40 6.86
C LEU A 96 -6.27 14.65 7.48
N LYS A 97 -5.69 13.68 6.76
CA LYS A 97 -4.60 12.83 7.28
C LYS A 97 -3.30 13.62 7.53
N LYS A 98 -2.93 14.54 6.63
CA LYS A 98 -1.70 15.34 6.78
C LYS A 98 -1.90 16.42 7.85
N PHE A 99 -3.05 17.09 7.83
CA PHE A 99 -3.42 18.06 8.86
C PHE A 99 -3.37 17.41 10.27
N LYS A 100 -3.95 16.21 10.41
CA LYS A 100 -3.90 15.42 11.64
C LYS A 100 -2.49 14.96 12.03
N GLU A 101 -1.60 14.61 11.09
CA GLU A 101 -0.20 14.25 11.40
C GLU A 101 0.64 15.46 11.86
N VAL A 102 0.32 16.67 11.41
CA VAL A 102 0.98 17.90 11.88
C VAL A 102 0.44 18.29 13.26
N MET A 103 -0.89 18.33 13.42
CA MET A 103 -1.59 18.83 14.62
C MET A 103 -1.63 17.86 15.79
N GLN A 104 -1.63 16.55 15.56
CA GLN A 104 -1.53 15.60 16.66
C GLN A 104 -0.08 15.23 16.91
N GLU A 105 0.31 15.25 18.17
CA GLU A 105 1.37 14.38 18.65
C GLU A 105 1.07 12.94 18.23
N LYS A 106 2.11 12.19 17.88
CA LYS A 106 1.94 10.82 17.38
C LYS A 106 1.56 9.91 18.55
N SER A 107 0.25 9.75 18.78
CA SER A 107 -0.25 8.56 19.48
C SER A 107 0.40 7.33 18.85
N ALA A 108 0.97 6.48 19.71
CA ALA A 108 2.02 5.54 19.30
C ALA A 108 1.62 4.76 18.03
N PRO A 109 2.46 4.75 16.98
CA PRO A 109 2.08 4.20 15.69
C PRO A 109 1.73 2.72 15.84
N ASP A 110 0.44 2.38 15.69
CA ASP A 110 -0.16 1.07 16.04
C ASP A 110 0.78 -0.08 15.66
N GLU A 111 1.48 -0.62 16.65
CA GLU A 111 2.70 -1.36 16.39
C GLU A 111 2.40 -2.58 15.52
N MET A 112 3.16 -2.74 14.43
CA MET A 112 3.06 -3.91 13.55
C MET A 112 3.32 -5.18 14.38
N LYS A 113 2.23 -5.82 14.84
CA LYS A 113 2.23 -6.74 15.97
C LYS A 113 3.29 -7.82 15.78
N ASN A 114 4.35 -7.70 16.58
CA ASN A 114 5.55 -8.49 16.42
C ASN A 114 5.30 -9.94 16.87
N PHE A 115 4.86 -10.80 15.94
CA PHE A 115 4.61 -12.24 16.15
C PHE A 115 5.91 -13.04 16.39
N LYS A 116 6.57 -12.73 17.51
CA LYS A 116 7.72 -13.45 18.07
C LYS A 116 7.32 -14.89 18.40
N ARG A 117 8.29 -15.80 18.40
CA ARG A 117 8.07 -17.19 18.84
C ARG A 117 7.96 -17.24 20.36
N LEU A 118 6.90 -17.86 20.87
CA LEU A 118 6.75 -18.16 22.31
C LEU A 118 7.83 -19.14 22.81
N ASN A 119 8.27 -20.08 21.97
CA ASN A 119 9.44 -20.92 22.23
C ASN A 119 10.12 -21.35 20.92
N LYS A 120 11.32 -21.93 21.00
CA LYS A 120 12.15 -22.27 19.83
C LYS A 120 11.51 -23.31 18.90
N ASN A 121 10.64 -24.17 19.41
CA ASN A 121 9.98 -25.24 18.66
C ASN A 121 8.60 -24.84 18.08
N ARG A 122 8.06 -23.65 18.43
CA ARG A 122 6.82 -23.15 17.86
C ARG A 122 7.03 -22.73 16.40
N PRO A 123 6.26 -23.23 15.44
CA PRO A 123 6.28 -22.71 14.07
C PRO A 123 5.78 -21.24 14.06
N GLN A 124 6.32 -20.43 13.15
CA GLN A 124 5.74 -19.13 12.84
C GLN A 124 4.86 -19.28 11.61
N GLU A 125 3.61 -18.85 11.71
CA GLU A 125 2.74 -18.66 10.55
C GLU A 125 3.16 -17.41 9.78
N ILE A 126 4.28 -17.52 9.07
CA ILE A 126 4.50 -16.71 7.86
C ILE A 126 3.39 -17.06 6.87
N SER A 127 2.56 -16.07 6.51
CA SER A 127 1.45 -16.25 5.58
C SER A 127 1.96 -16.50 4.16
N SER A 128 2.36 -17.74 3.90
CA SER A 128 2.96 -18.24 2.66
C SER A 128 1.92 -18.74 1.64
N LYS A 129 0.65 -18.35 1.82
CA LYS A 129 -0.49 -18.80 1.02
C LYS A 129 -0.43 -18.19 -0.40
N LYS A 130 0.39 -18.77 -1.26
CA LYS A 130 0.36 -18.53 -2.71
C LYS A 130 -1.10 -18.72 -3.19
N PRO A 131 -1.74 -17.70 -3.77
CA PRO A 131 -3.18 -17.74 -4.03
C PRO A 131 -3.51 -18.80 -5.08
N VAL A 132 -4.61 -19.51 -4.88
CA VAL A 132 -4.99 -20.66 -5.72
C VAL A 132 -5.44 -20.18 -7.10
N SER A 133 -4.79 -20.68 -8.15
CA SER A 133 -5.02 -20.22 -9.54
C SER A 133 -6.47 -20.41 -10.01
N THR A 134 -7.18 -21.43 -9.51
CA THR A 134 -8.57 -21.71 -9.88
C THR A 134 -9.53 -20.58 -9.54
N PHE A 135 -9.36 -19.92 -8.38
CA PHE A 135 -10.26 -18.85 -7.94
C PHE A 135 -10.23 -17.62 -8.86
N ARG A 136 -9.04 -17.27 -9.38
CA ARG A 136 -8.91 -16.22 -10.40
C ARG A 136 -9.65 -16.59 -11.68
N ASN A 137 -9.55 -17.85 -12.12
CA ASN A 137 -10.18 -18.29 -13.37
C ASN A 137 -11.70 -18.31 -13.26
N MET A 138 -12.25 -18.76 -12.13
CA MET A 138 -13.70 -18.71 -11.86
C MET A 138 -14.23 -17.27 -11.90
N LEU A 139 -13.56 -16.31 -11.25
CA LEU A 139 -13.94 -14.90 -11.32
C LEU A 139 -13.84 -14.29 -12.74
N VAL A 140 -12.89 -14.75 -13.57
CA VAL A 140 -12.82 -14.34 -15.00
C VAL A 140 -13.97 -14.94 -15.82
N GLU A 141 -14.45 -16.12 -15.48
CA GLU A 141 -15.64 -16.71 -16.10
C GLU A 141 -16.94 -16.05 -15.62
N GLU A 142 -17.06 -15.74 -14.32
CA GLU A 142 -18.18 -15.00 -13.76
C GLU A 142 -18.31 -13.63 -14.45
N LEU A 143 -17.23 -12.86 -14.57
CA LEU A 143 -17.22 -11.56 -15.24
C LEU A 143 -17.71 -11.59 -16.71
N LYS A 144 -17.59 -12.74 -17.38
CA LYS A 144 -18.07 -12.93 -18.76
C LYS A 144 -19.54 -13.35 -18.87
N LYS A 145 -20.07 -13.97 -17.81
CA LYS A 145 -21.45 -14.49 -17.75
C LYS A 145 -22.39 -13.46 -17.14
N GLU A 146 -21.90 -12.75 -16.13
CA GLU A 146 -22.60 -11.71 -15.37
C GLU A 146 -23.15 -10.62 -16.28
N GLN A 147 -24.32 -10.04 -15.92
CA GLN A 147 -24.87 -8.90 -16.65
C GLN A 147 -24.96 -7.60 -15.85
N ASP A 148 -25.22 -7.69 -14.55
CA ASP A 148 -25.45 -6.51 -13.71
C ASP A 148 -24.18 -5.63 -13.60
N PRO A 149 -24.28 -4.29 -13.77
CA PRO A 149 -23.11 -3.42 -13.85
C PRO A 149 -22.33 -3.35 -12.54
N GLU A 150 -23.02 -3.18 -11.41
CA GLU A 150 -22.42 -3.20 -10.06
C GLU A 150 -21.70 -4.52 -9.79
N ARG A 151 -22.29 -5.64 -10.21
CA ARG A 151 -21.74 -6.97 -9.96
C ARG A 151 -20.50 -7.22 -10.83
N LYS A 152 -20.52 -6.79 -12.09
CA LYS A 152 -19.33 -6.73 -12.95
C LYS A 152 -18.21 -5.91 -12.30
N GLU A 153 -18.51 -4.78 -11.68
CA GLU A 153 -17.50 -3.96 -10.99
C GLU A 153 -16.93 -4.64 -9.74
N GLN A 154 -17.78 -5.25 -8.90
CA GLN A 154 -17.35 -6.06 -7.75
C GLN A 154 -16.37 -7.17 -8.20
N ILE A 155 -16.67 -7.88 -9.29
CA ILE A 155 -15.79 -8.94 -9.83
C ILE A 155 -14.50 -8.35 -10.43
N LYS A 156 -14.57 -7.23 -11.16
CA LYS A 156 -13.38 -6.50 -11.66
C LYS A 156 -12.43 -6.09 -10.52
N SER A 157 -12.96 -5.51 -9.45
CA SER A 157 -12.15 -5.07 -8.29
C SER A 157 -11.51 -6.25 -7.56
N ALA A 158 -12.23 -7.37 -7.39
CA ALA A 158 -11.70 -8.61 -6.83
C ALA A 158 -10.56 -9.19 -7.69
N LEU A 159 -10.71 -9.20 -9.02
CA LEU A 159 -9.67 -9.64 -9.95
C LEU A 159 -8.42 -8.73 -9.91
N THR A 160 -8.59 -7.42 -9.79
CA THR A 160 -7.48 -6.47 -9.63
C THR A 160 -6.76 -6.66 -8.29
N ARG A 161 -7.50 -6.86 -7.19
CA ARG A 161 -6.92 -7.22 -5.88
C ARG A 161 -6.09 -8.51 -5.97
N LEU A 162 -6.58 -9.53 -6.69
CA LEU A 162 -5.85 -10.78 -6.92
C LEU A 162 -4.61 -10.60 -7.81
N LYS A 163 -4.63 -9.72 -8.83
CA LYS A 163 -3.43 -9.37 -9.62
C LYS A 163 -2.32 -8.84 -8.71
N HIS A 164 -2.61 -7.79 -7.93
CA HIS A 164 -1.64 -7.18 -7.03
C HIS A 164 -1.16 -8.14 -5.93
N GLN A 165 -2.01 -9.03 -5.43
CA GLN A 165 -1.61 -10.07 -4.46
C GLN A 165 -0.65 -11.09 -5.10
N ILE A 166 -0.93 -11.56 -6.33
CA ILE A 166 -0.02 -12.46 -7.07
C ILE A 166 1.32 -11.78 -7.36
N GLU A 167 1.30 -10.51 -7.76
CA GLU A 167 2.50 -9.76 -8.13
C GLU A 167 3.40 -9.44 -6.93
N SER A 168 2.84 -9.03 -5.79
CA SER A 168 3.59 -8.82 -4.54
C SER A 168 4.17 -10.12 -3.97
N PHE A 169 3.46 -11.26 -4.09
CA PHE A 169 4.05 -12.57 -3.79
C PHE A 169 5.20 -12.91 -4.75
N LYS A 170 5.05 -12.72 -6.07
CA LYS A 170 6.14 -12.94 -7.04
C LYS A 170 7.36 -12.04 -6.78
N GLU A 171 7.15 -10.78 -6.41
CA GLU A 171 8.24 -9.85 -6.16
C GLU A 171 8.99 -10.18 -4.85
N SER A 172 8.27 -10.58 -3.80
CA SER A 172 8.90 -11.07 -2.55
C SER A 172 9.63 -12.40 -2.75
N GLU A 173 9.09 -13.32 -3.56
CA GLU A 173 9.77 -14.56 -3.97
C GLU A 173 11.06 -14.27 -4.76
N LYS A 174 11.02 -13.38 -5.78
CA LYS A 174 12.23 -12.89 -6.48
C LYS A 174 13.28 -12.34 -5.50
N LYS A 175 12.88 -11.48 -4.55
CA LYS A 175 13.77 -10.87 -3.54
C LYS A 175 14.38 -11.92 -2.60
N GLN A 176 13.60 -12.91 -2.18
CA GLN A 176 14.07 -14.01 -1.34
C GLN A 176 15.07 -14.90 -2.09
N ASP A 177 14.77 -15.26 -3.34
CA ASP A 177 15.68 -16.02 -4.20
C ASP A 177 16.98 -15.28 -4.48
N PHE A 178 16.93 -13.96 -4.71
CA PHE A 178 18.13 -13.13 -4.86
C PHE A 178 18.99 -13.16 -3.59
N SER A 179 18.39 -12.98 -2.40
CA SER A 179 19.09 -13.11 -1.12
C SER A 179 19.67 -14.51 -0.91
N ASN A 180 18.95 -15.56 -1.31
CA ASN A 180 19.40 -16.95 -1.21
C ASN A 180 20.57 -17.25 -2.17
N LYS A 181 20.56 -16.68 -3.39
CA LYS A 181 21.69 -16.77 -4.34
C LYS A 181 22.95 -16.11 -3.78
N LEU A 182 22.85 -14.89 -3.25
CA LEU A 182 23.99 -14.21 -2.60
C LEU A 182 24.55 -15.00 -1.42
N LYS A 183 23.69 -15.58 -0.58
CA LYS A 183 24.12 -16.45 0.54
C LYS A 183 24.79 -17.75 0.07
N LYS A 184 24.35 -18.33 -1.05
CA LYS A 184 25.01 -19.49 -1.66
C LYS A 184 26.41 -19.12 -2.13
N ILE A 185 26.56 -18.06 -2.92
CA ILE A 185 27.87 -17.57 -3.40
C ILE A 185 28.84 -17.37 -2.22
N ALA A 186 28.43 -16.65 -1.17
CA ALA A 186 29.28 -16.46 0.01
C ALA A 186 29.62 -17.77 0.75
N ASN A 187 28.70 -18.76 0.80
CA ASN A 187 29.00 -20.08 1.35
C ASN A 187 29.92 -20.91 0.44
N ASP A 188 29.89 -20.70 -0.87
CA ASP A 188 30.71 -21.39 -1.85
C ASP A 188 32.14 -20.82 -1.88
N ASP A 189 32.30 -19.49 -1.80
CA ASP A 189 33.59 -18.81 -1.54
C ASP A 189 34.28 -19.40 -0.29
N ALA A 190 33.52 -19.59 0.80
CA ALA A 190 34.05 -20.14 2.05
C ALA A 190 34.50 -21.62 1.91
N LYS A 191 33.85 -22.43 1.05
CA LYS A 191 34.29 -23.81 0.74
C LYS A 191 35.59 -23.82 -0.07
N GLU A 192 35.76 -22.85 -0.96
CA GLU A 192 36.99 -22.65 -1.73
C GLU A 192 38.13 -22.03 -0.90
N GLY A 193 37.92 -21.76 0.39
CA GLY A 193 38.90 -21.15 1.29
C GLY A 193 39.08 -19.64 1.08
N LYS A 194 38.25 -19.00 0.25
CA LYS A 194 38.23 -17.55 0.07
C LYS A 194 37.51 -16.87 1.24
N LYS A 195 37.79 -15.59 1.46
CA LYS A 195 37.05 -14.78 2.44
C LYS A 195 35.65 -14.47 1.90
N PRO A 196 34.56 -14.95 2.53
CA PRO A 196 33.20 -14.77 2.00
C PRO A 196 32.72 -13.32 2.11
N HIS A 197 32.09 -12.80 1.06
CA HIS A 197 31.59 -11.42 1.02
C HIS A 197 30.08 -11.33 1.29
N PHE A 198 29.70 -10.83 2.47
CA PHE A 198 28.30 -10.59 2.82
C PHE A 198 27.87 -9.16 2.48
N VAL A 199 27.18 -9.03 1.34
CA VAL A 199 26.69 -7.76 0.77
C VAL A 199 25.78 -7.00 1.75
N ASN A 200 26.03 -5.71 1.99
CA ASN A 200 25.27 -4.88 2.94
C ASN A 200 23.86 -4.53 2.46
N LYS A 201 22.98 -4.06 3.37
CA LYS A 201 21.59 -3.66 3.04
C LYS A 201 21.50 -2.56 1.97
N SER A 202 22.48 -1.66 1.92
CA SER A 202 22.61 -0.60 0.90
C SER A 202 22.98 -1.18 -0.45
N GLU A 203 24.06 -1.96 -0.52
CA GLU A 203 24.53 -2.67 -1.71
C GLU A 203 23.46 -3.62 -2.27
N GLN A 204 22.73 -4.35 -1.42
CA GLN A 204 21.61 -5.21 -1.83
C GLN A 204 20.52 -4.41 -2.58
N LYS A 205 20.19 -3.18 -2.13
CA LYS A 205 19.26 -2.30 -2.86
C LYS A 205 19.84 -1.88 -4.20
N ILE A 206 21.12 -1.53 -4.28
CA ILE A 206 21.81 -1.14 -5.51
C ILE A 206 21.82 -2.30 -6.52
N LEU A 207 22.10 -3.53 -6.07
CA LEU A 207 22.06 -4.72 -6.92
C LEU A 207 20.66 -5.01 -7.47
N VAL A 208 19.62 -4.93 -6.63
CA VAL A 208 18.22 -5.11 -7.07
C VAL A 208 17.79 -4.01 -8.04
N LEU A 209 18.20 -2.76 -7.84
CA LEU A 209 17.98 -1.67 -8.79
C LEU A 209 18.71 -1.91 -10.12
N ALA A 210 19.95 -2.40 -10.09
CA ALA A 210 20.72 -2.72 -11.29
C ALA A 210 20.14 -3.93 -12.05
N GLU A 211 19.59 -4.93 -11.37
CA GLU A 211 18.85 -6.03 -12.01
C GLU A 211 17.54 -5.52 -12.63
N LYS A 212 16.77 -4.70 -11.92
CA LYS A 212 15.53 -4.07 -12.43
C LYS A 212 15.80 -3.16 -13.64
N TYR A 213 16.86 -2.36 -13.64
CA TYR A 213 17.26 -1.55 -14.80
C TYR A 213 17.62 -2.43 -16.00
N LYS A 214 18.32 -3.55 -15.78
CA LYS A 214 18.60 -4.54 -16.84
C LYS A 214 17.31 -5.21 -17.35
N GLU A 215 16.31 -5.48 -16.52
CA GLU A 215 14.99 -5.96 -16.97
C GLU A 215 14.25 -4.88 -17.81
N LEU A 216 14.28 -3.62 -17.38
CA LEU A 216 13.62 -2.51 -18.09
C LEU A 216 14.26 -2.20 -19.45
N LYS A 217 15.59 -2.14 -19.52
CA LYS A 217 16.32 -1.92 -20.79
C LYS A 217 16.17 -3.10 -21.76
N LYS A 218 16.13 -4.33 -21.27
CA LYS A 218 15.80 -5.52 -22.10
C LYS A 218 14.36 -5.52 -22.63
N SER A 219 13.44 -4.83 -21.97
CA SER A 219 12.03 -4.74 -22.38
C SER A 219 11.69 -3.46 -23.14
N GLY A 220 12.70 -2.67 -23.54
CA GLY A 220 12.51 -1.43 -24.33
C GLY A 220 11.79 -0.31 -23.59
N LYS A 221 11.63 -0.41 -22.26
CA LYS A 221 10.88 0.58 -21.45
C LYS A 221 11.72 1.78 -21.00
N ILE A 222 13.04 1.65 -21.12
CA ILE A 222 14.05 2.69 -20.85
C ILE A 222 15.21 2.43 -21.81
N GLU A 223 15.67 3.46 -22.51
CA GLU A 223 16.86 3.41 -23.38
C GLU A 223 18.17 3.71 -22.63
#